data_AF-A0A6V8Q3F2-F1
#
_entry.id   AF-A0A6V8Q3F2-F1
#
_cell.length_a   1.000
_cell.length_b   1.000
_cell.length_c   1.000
_cell.angle_alpha   90.00
_cell.angle_beta   90.00
_cell.angle_gamma   90.00
#
_symmetry.space_group_name_H-M   'P 1'
#
loop_
_entity.id
_entity.type
_entity.pdbx_description
1 polymer ?
#
loop_
_entity_poly.entity_id
_entity_poly.type
_entity_poly.pdbx_seq_one_letter_code
_entity_poly.pdbx_strand_id
1 'polypeptide(L)'
;TPLERRASGVQIPKESGCTRQVGIFTSEDRLVQRAFLNVLEPIFEEDFLPQSFGYRRGKSVQQVAEEILDYRDQGLEWVVDADITRFFDSTRCITPLLYVIMGFV
;
A
#
# COMPACT_ATOMS: atom_id res chain seq x y z
N THR A 1 24.67 -11.18 -11.74
CA THR A 1 24.89 -10.77 -10.33
C THR A 1 23.61 -10.94 -9.53
N PRO A 2 23.59 -10.89 -8.18
CA PRO A 2 22.35 -10.92 -7.39
C PRO A 2 21.30 -9.88 -7.85
N LEU A 3 21.76 -8.80 -8.49
CA LEU A 3 20.97 -7.74 -9.13
C LEU A 3 20.22 -8.14 -10.41
N GLU A 4 20.38 -9.36 -10.95
CA GLU A 4 19.73 -9.80 -12.20
C GLU A 4 18.53 -10.73 -12.01
N ARG A 5 18.20 -11.15 -10.77
CA ARG A 5 17.02 -11.98 -10.51
C ARG A 5 15.76 -11.10 -10.54
N ARG A 6 15.09 -11.06 -11.68
CA ARG A 6 13.76 -10.43 -11.81
C ARG A 6 12.75 -11.16 -10.92
N ALA A 7 11.89 -10.43 -10.24
CA ALA A 7 10.76 -11.00 -9.52
C ALA A 7 9.92 -11.86 -10.49
N SER A 8 9.60 -13.10 -10.08
CA SER A 8 8.77 -13.99 -10.88
C SER A 8 7.31 -13.63 -10.63
N GLY A 9 6.57 -13.28 -11.68
CA GLY A 9 5.13 -13.00 -11.57
C GLY A 9 4.32 -14.29 -11.51
N VAL A 10 3.35 -14.38 -10.60
CA VAL A 10 2.31 -15.43 -10.60
C VAL A 10 0.94 -14.80 -10.77
N GLN A 11 0.11 -15.40 -11.63
CA GLN A 11 -1.28 -15.00 -11.78
C GLN A 11 -2.14 -15.72 -10.74
N ILE A 12 -2.82 -14.95 -9.90
CA ILE A 12 -3.74 -15.46 -8.89
C ILE A 12 -5.17 -15.06 -9.30
N PRO A 13 -6.13 -15.99 -9.34
CA PRO A 13 -7.52 -15.66 -9.65
C PRO A 13 -8.13 -14.80 -8.53
N LYS A 14 -8.95 -13.82 -8.91
CA LYS A 14 -9.89 -13.12 -8.01
C LYS A 14 -11.25 -13.83 -8.06
N GLU A 15 -12.04 -13.64 -7.01
CA GLU A 15 -13.43 -14.10 -6.94
C GLU A 15 -14.30 -13.51 -8.07
N SER A 16 -13.94 -12.33 -8.57
CA SER A 16 -14.62 -11.66 -9.69
C SER A 16 -14.30 -12.23 -11.07
N GLY A 17 -13.53 -13.32 -11.17
CA GLY A 17 -13.13 -13.96 -12.44
C GLY A 17 -11.94 -13.32 -13.16
N CYS A 18 -11.42 -12.19 -12.68
CA CYS A 18 -10.19 -11.58 -13.21
C CYS A 18 -8.94 -12.15 -12.51
N THR A 19 -7.77 -12.15 -13.16
CA THR A 19 -6.50 -12.50 -12.51
C THR A 19 -5.77 -11.26 -11.99
N ARG A 20 -5.02 -11.41 -10.90
CA ARG A 20 -4.05 -10.42 -10.40
C ARG A 20 -2.63 -10.97 -10.56
N GLN A 21 -1.73 -10.17 -11.11
CA GLN A 21 -0.31 -10.50 -11.15
C GLN A 21 0.33 -10.15 -9.80
N VAL A 22 0.95 -11.12 -9.15
CA VAL A 22 1.69 -10.93 -7.90
C VAL A 22 3.17 -11.16 -8.15
N GLY A 23 3.99 -10.16 -7.83
CA GLY A 23 5.44 -10.30 -7.88
C GLY A 23 5.94 -11.16 -6.71
N ILE A 24 6.56 -12.30 -7.03
CA ILE A 24 7.22 -13.13 -6.03
C ILE A 24 8.70 -12.73 -5.99
N PHE A 25 9.06 -12.09 -4.88
CA PHE A 25 10.43 -11.71 -4.55
C PHE A 25 11.15 -12.84 -3.82
N THR A 26 12.48 -12.89 -3.91
CA THR A 26 13.26 -13.85 -3.12
C THR A 26 13.25 -13.49 -1.63
N SER A 27 13.67 -14.41 -0.77
CA SER A 27 13.80 -14.12 0.67
C SER A 27 14.82 -13.01 0.94
N GLU A 28 15.89 -12.94 0.14
CA GLU A 28 16.92 -11.88 0.20
C GLU A 28 16.32 -10.51 -0.14
N ASP A 29 15.54 -10.44 -1.23
CA ASP A 29 14.85 -9.22 -1.64
C ASP A 29 13.86 -8.74 -0.56
N ARG A 30 13.07 -9.67 0.01
CA ARG A 30 12.11 -9.32 1.08
C ARG A 30 12.82 -8.82 2.34
N LEU A 31 14.01 -9.35 2.65
CA LEU A 31 14.81 -8.86 3.78
C LEU A 31 15.26 -7.41 3.54
N VAL A 32 15.79 -7.11 2.35
CA VAL A 32 16.22 -5.74 1.99
C VAL A 32 15.03 -4.78 1.95
N GLN A 33 13.91 -5.19 1.35
CA GLN A 33 12.67 -4.39 1.34
C GLN A 33 12.18 -4.11 2.77
N ARG A 34 12.25 -5.09 3.68
CA ARG A 34 11.86 -4.90 5.07
C ARG A 34 12.81 -3.97 5.82
N ALA A 35 14.12 -4.07 5.56
CA ALA A 35 15.11 -3.16 6.13
C ALA A 35 14.83 -1.71 5.69
N PHE A 36 14.55 -1.51 4.40
CA PHE A 36 14.17 -0.20 3.86
C PHE A 36 12.87 0.33 4.47
N LEU A 37 11.85 -0.53 4.58
CA LEU A 37 10.58 -0.18 5.22
C LEU A 37 10.77 0.26 6.68
N ASN A 38 11.65 -0.38 7.45
CA ASN A 38 11.90 0.03 8.84
C ASN A 38 12.49 1.44 8.97
N VAL A 39 13.20 1.92 7.94
CA VAL A 39 13.76 3.29 7.91
C VAL A 39 12.71 4.28 7.43
N LEU A 40 11.94 3.92 6.40
CA LEU A 40 10.95 4.81 5.81
C LEU A 40 9.66 4.95 6.62
N GLU A 41 9.20 3.87 7.27
CA GLU A 41 7.96 3.84 8.04
C GLU A 41 7.88 5.03 9.03
N PRO A 42 8.84 5.28 9.94
CA PRO A 42 8.73 6.41 10.87
C PRO A 42 8.70 7.79 10.18
N ILE A 43 9.36 7.93 9.03
CA ILE A 43 9.41 9.21 8.28
C ILE A 43 8.02 9.52 7.71
N PHE A 44 7.41 8.55 7.01
CA PHE A 44 6.09 8.77 6.40
C PHE A 44 4.94 8.75 7.42
N GLU A 45 5.12 8.12 8.58
CA GLU A 45 4.10 8.12 9.63
C GLU A 45 3.79 9.52 10.16
N GLU A 46 4.73 10.47 10.09
CA GLU A 46 4.49 11.87 10.47
C GLU A 46 3.55 12.59 9.48
N ASP A 47 3.60 12.24 8.20
CA ASP A 47 2.81 12.89 7.15
C ASP A 47 1.47 12.20 6.87
N PHE A 48 1.31 10.93 7.27
CA PHE A 48 0.08 10.20 6.99
C PHE A 48 -1.11 10.78 7.75
N LEU A 49 -2.19 11.03 7.01
CA LEU A 49 -3.47 11.44 7.60
C LEU A 49 -3.96 10.42 8.65
N PRO A 50 -4.62 10.88 9.73
CA PRO A 50 -5.17 9.99 10.76
C PRO A 50 -6.11 8.91 10.21
N GLN A 51 -6.86 9.25 9.16
CA GLN A 51 -7.85 8.42 8.46
C GLN A 51 -7.24 7.44 7.43
N SER A 52 -5.91 7.41 7.30
CA SER A 52 -5.22 6.39 6.50
C SER A 52 -4.98 5.16 7.38
N PHE A 53 -5.56 4.01 7.03
CA PHE A 53 -5.43 2.79 7.84
C PHE A 53 -4.69 1.65 7.15
N GLY A 54 -4.64 1.67 5.82
CA GLY A 54 -4.08 0.59 5.02
C GLY A 54 -2.57 0.46 5.20
N TYR A 55 -2.08 -0.77 5.39
CA TYR A 55 -0.64 -1.11 5.42
C TYR A 55 0.22 -0.36 6.46
N ARG A 56 -0.40 0.21 7.50
CA ARG A 56 0.30 0.95 8.56
C ARG A 56 0.40 0.14 9.86
N ARG A 57 1.49 0.32 10.60
CA ARG A 57 1.68 -0.34 11.90
C ARG A 57 0.68 0.20 12.93
N GLY A 58 0.03 -0.69 13.68
CA GLY A 58 -0.92 -0.30 14.73
C GLY A 58 -2.27 0.22 14.22
N LYS A 59 -2.50 0.20 12.90
CA LYS A 59 -3.77 0.51 12.27
C LYS A 59 -4.48 -0.75 11.81
N SER A 60 -5.80 -0.79 11.89
CA SER A 60 -6.58 -1.98 11.50
C SER A 60 -7.89 -1.63 10.79
N VAL A 61 -8.43 -2.60 10.06
CA VAL A 61 -9.76 -2.49 9.42
C VAL A 61 -10.88 -2.31 10.46
N GLN A 62 -10.69 -2.81 11.68
CA GLN A 62 -11.66 -2.65 12.76
C GLN A 62 -11.78 -1.18 13.19
N GLN A 63 -10.65 -0.46 13.28
CA GLN A 63 -10.66 0.98 13.58
C GLN A 63 -11.37 1.78 12.48
N VAL A 64 -11.24 1.38 11.21
CA VAL A 64 -11.99 1.99 10.10
C VAL A 64 -13.50 1.84 10.32
N ALA A 65 -13.94 0.64 10.71
CA ALA A 65 -15.35 0.37 10.94
C ALA A 65 -15.89 1.20 12.12
N GLU A 66 -15.12 1.34 13.20
CA GLU A 66 -15.45 2.20 14.33
C GLU A 66 -15.59 3.67 13.90
N GLU A 67 -14.62 4.22 13.14
CA GLU A 67 -14.67 5.61 12.68
C GLU A 67 -15.86 5.88 11.74
N ILE A 68 -16.20 4.93 10.86
CA ILE A 68 -17.38 5.03 9.99
C ILE A 68 -18.68 5.05 10.81
N LEU A 69 -18.77 4.23 11.87
CA LEU A 69 -19.93 4.23 12.75
C LEU A 69 -20.06 5.57 13.48
N ASP A 70 -18.95 6.15 13.95
CA ASP A 70 -18.94 7.47 14.58
C ASP A 70 -19.40 8.57 13.61
N TYR A 71 -18.98 8.54 12.34
CA TYR A 71 -19.46 9.49 11.33
C TYR A 71 -20.95 9.32 11.04
N ARG A 72 -21.43 8.08 10.94
CA ARG A 72 -22.85 7.79 10.77
C ARG A 72 -23.66 8.37 11.93
N ASP A 73 -23.21 8.18 13.17
CA ASP A 73 -23.91 8.65 14.37
C ASP A 73 -23.90 10.18 14.50
N GLN A 74 -22.99 10.87 13.81
CA GLN A 74 -22.99 12.32 13.63
C GLN A 74 -23.95 12.82 12.52
N GLY A 75 -24.66 11.91 11.85
CA GLY A 75 -25.63 12.24 10.80
C GLY A 75 -25.06 12.26 9.38
N LEU A 76 -23.85 11.73 9.16
CA LEU A 76 -23.28 11.54 7.82
C LEU A 76 -23.83 10.23 7.22
N GLU A 77 -24.88 10.35 6.41
CA GLU A 77 -25.61 9.18 5.89
C GLU A 77 -25.14 8.73 4.50
N TRP A 78 -24.34 9.54 3.81
CA TRP A 78 -23.91 9.28 2.43
C TRP A 78 -22.44 8.88 2.36
N VAL A 79 -22.17 7.80 1.66
CA VAL A 79 -20.81 7.30 1.40
C VAL A 79 -20.52 7.41 -0.09
N VAL A 80 -19.36 7.98 -0.41
CA VAL A 80 -18.81 7.98 -1.77
C VAL A 80 -17.75 6.88 -1.83
N ASP A 81 -18.04 5.82 -2.56
CA ASP A 81 -17.09 4.74 -2.81
C ASP A 81 -16.22 5.07 -4.03
N ALA A 82 -14.90 5.04 -3.84
CA ALA A 82 -13.91 5.37 -4.85
C ALA A 82 -12.72 4.41 -4.77
N ASP A 83 -12.39 3.77 -5.89
CA ASP A 83 -11.28 2.82 -6.00
C ASP A 83 -10.36 3.16 -7.18
N ILE A 84 -9.05 2.92 -7.01
CA ILE A 84 -8.06 3.14 -8.06
C ILE A 84 -7.77 1.83 -8.78
N THR A 85 -8.17 1.76 -10.05
CA THR A 85 -7.92 0.58 -10.88
C THR A 85 -6.41 0.39 -11.14
N ARG A 86 -5.88 -0.77 -10.73
CA ARG A 86 -4.50 -1.22 -11.01
C ARG A 86 -3.40 -0.24 -10.55
N PHE A 87 -3.49 0.25 -9.31
CA PHE A 87 -2.51 1.18 -8.73
C PHE A 87 -1.04 0.80 -9.00
N PHE A 88 -0.63 -0.45 -8.75
CA PHE A 88 0.76 -0.89 -8.91
C PHE A 88 1.19 -1.14 -10.36
N ASP A 89 0.24 -1.37 -11.29
CA ASP A 89 0.57 -1.55 -12.71
C ASP A 89 0.66 -0.19 -13.44
N SER A 90 -0.07 0.82 -12.95
CA SER A 90 -0.12 2.16 -13.54
C SER A 90 1.06 3.05 -13.13
N THR A 91 1.76 2.72 -12.04
CA THR A 91 3.05 3.33 -11.65
C THR A 91 4.20 2.85 -12.54
N ARG A 92 4.10 3.08 -13.85
CA ARG A 92 5.13 2.68 -14.84
C ARG A 92 6.40 3.51 -14.79
N CYS A 93 6.33 4.71 -14.21
CA CYS A 93 7.44 5.62 -14.05
C CYS A 93 7.70 5.74 -12.54
N ILE A 94 8.80 5.17 -12.04
CA ILE A 94 9.16 5.23 -10.60
C ILE A 94 9.53 6.67 -10.20
N THR A 95 9.83 7.53 -11.17
CA THR A 95 10.36 8.89 -11.00
C THR A 95 9.52 9.79 -10.08
N PRO A 96 8.17 9.85 -10.16
CA PRO A 96 7.37 10.66 -9.24
C PRO A 96 7.44 10.13 -7.80
N LEU A 97 7.41 8.82 -7.63
CA LEU A 97 7.50 8.18 -6.32
C LEU A 97 8.89 8.39 -5.70
N LEU A 98 9.95 8.31 -6.52
CA LEU A 98 11.31 8.59 -6.08
C LEU A 98 11.46 10.05 -5.66
N TYR A 99 10.83 11.00 -6.36
CA TYR A 99 10.88 12.41 -5.98
C TYR A 99 10.23 12.66 -4.62
N VAL A 100 9.10 12.00 -4.34
CA VAL A 100 8.46 12.05 -3.02
C VAL A 100 9.41 11.49 -1.96
N ILE A 101 9.99 10.30 -2.17
CA ILE A 101 10.89 9.66 -1.19
C ILE A 101 12.17 10.47 -0.97
N MET A 102 12.79 10.99 -2.04
CA MET A 102 14.00 11.83 -1.95
C MET A 102 13.72 13.22 -1.37
N GLY A 103 12.46 13.65 -1.31
CA GLY A 103 12.08 14.89 -0.61
C GLY A 103 12.16 14.78 0.92
N PHE A 104 12.20 13.55 1.46
CA PHE A 104 12.25 13.27 2.90
C PHE A 104 13.61 12.73 3.39
N VAL A 105 14.54 12.44 2.48
CA VAL A 105 15.93 12.01 2.78
C VAL A 105 16.88 13.18 2.54
#